data_AF-A0A2A5P035-F1
#
_entry.id   AF-A0A2A5P035-F1
#
_cell.length_a   1.000
_cell.length_b   1.000
_cell.length_c   1.000
_cell.angle_alpha   90.00
_cell.angle_beta   90.00
_cell.angle_gamma   90.00
#
_symmetry.space_group_name_H-M   'P 1'
#
loop_
_entity.id
_entity.type
_entity.pdbx_description
1 polymer ?
#
loop_
_entity_poly.entity_id
_entity_poly.type
_entity_poly.pdbx_seq_one_letter_code
_entity_poly.pdbx_strand_id
1 'polypeptide(L)'
;MPSAARDSKGRLLVAAAIGVRGDYLERARRLFEAEVDALVIDVAHGHSDLVIEAIRAVKRELGDVEVVGGNVVTPEAVEDLYSAGADAVRVGIGAGAVCTIRIVAGVGVPQLTAIMRCAEKARNLGIPVIADGGSGTPAMS
;
A
#
# COMPACT_ATOMS: atom_id res chain seq x y z
N MET A 1 17.06 18.07 14.01
CA MET A 1 15.88 17.93 13.12
C MET A 1 14.66 17.72 14.00
N PRO A 2 13.81 18.73 14.22
CA PRO A 2 12.68 18.63 15.15
C PRO A 2 11.55 17.70 14.68
N SER A 3 11.59 17.22 13.43
CA SER A 3 10.51 16.49 12.76
C SER A 3 10.90 15.07 12.30
N ALA A 4 11.93 14.46 12.90
CA ALA A 4 12.33 13.11 12.53
C ALA A 4 11.23 12.10 12.90
N ALA A 5 10.76 11.32 11.92
CA ALA A 5 9.81 10.23 12.14
C ALA A 5 10.53 9.08 12.85
N ARG A 6 10.13 8.81 14.10
CA ARG A 6 10.79 7.83 14.96
C ARG A 6 9.78 6.89 15.61
N ASP A 7 10.22 5.66 15.85
CA ASP A 7 9.48 4.70 16.67
C ASP A 7 9.53 5.08 18.16
N SER A 8 8.82 4.31 18.99
CA SER A 8 8.79 4.49 20.44
C SER A 8 10.15 4.27 21.12
N LYS A 9 11.12 3.63 20.45
CA LYS A 9 12.49 3.40 20.90
C LYS A 9 13.45 4.52 20.45
N GLY A 10 12.97 5.50 19.69
CA GLY A 10 13.75 6.64 19.19
C GLY A 10 14.55 6.37 17.91
N ARG A 11 14.33 5.23 17.24
CA ARG A 11 14.94 4.86 15.95
C ARG A 11 14.14 5.45 14.80
N LEU A 12 14.75 5.64 13.64
CA LEU A 12 14.04 6.13 12.46
C LEU A 12 13.05 5.07 11.96
N LEU A 13 11.84 5.51 11.58
CA LEU A 13 10.85 4.63 10.98
C LEU A 13 11.30 4.18 9.58
N VAL A 14 11.15 2.89 9.28
CA VAL A 14 11.48 2.29 7.99
C VAL A 14 10.42 1.27 7.57
N ALA A 15 10.04 1.33 6.28
CA ALA A 15 9.18 0.34 5.65
C ALA A 15 9.91 -0.34 4.50
N ALA A 16 9.57 -1.60 4.21
CA ALA A 16 10.20 -2.37 3.15
C ALA A 16 9.16 -3.01 2.22
N ALA A 17 9.47 -3.01 0.92
CA ALA A 17 8.62 -3.63 -0.09
C ALA A 17 8.89 -5.14 -0.24
N ILE A 18 7.80 -5.89 -0.39
CA ILE A 18 7.80 -7.32 -0.72
C ILE A 18 6.79 -7.60 -1.85
N GLY A 19 7.07 -8.64 -2.63
CA GLY A 19 6.13 -9.16 -3.63
C GLY A 19 5.15 -10.17 -3.01
N VAL A 20 4.50 -10.96 -3.87
CA VAL A 20 3.48 -11.95 -3.48
C VAL A 20 3.73 -13.34 -4.11
N ARG A 21 4.90 -13.54 -4.73
CA ARG A 21 5.30 -14.79 -5.38
C ARG A 21 6.68 -15.20 -4.91
N GLY A 22 6.98 -16.49 -5.00
CA GLY A 22 8.27 -17.04 -4.61
C GLY A 22 8.46 -17.01 -3.08
N ASP A 23 9.61 -16.55 -2.65
CA ASP A 23 10.09 -16.56 -1.26
C ASP A 23 9.66 -15.33 -0.44
N TYR A 24 8.54 -14.68 -0.80
CA TYR A 24 8.13 -13.42 -0.19
C TYR A 24 7.90 -13.50 1.33
N LEU A 25 7.41 -14.63 1.84
CA LEU A 25 7.25 -14.84 3.29
C LEU A 25 8.58 -14.93 4.02
N GLU A 26 9.55 -15.67 3.47
CA GLU A 26 10.90 -15.71 4.04
C GLU A 26 11.56 -14.32 4.01
N ARG A 27 11.36 -13.57 2.93
CA ARG A 27 11.79 -12.15 2.87
C ARG A 27 11.10 -11.31 3.94
N ALA A 28 9.79 -11.45 4.13
CA ALA A 28 9.03 -10.74 5.15
C ALA A 28 9.54 -11.05 6.56
N ARG A 29 9.77 -12.34 6.87
CA ARG A 29 10.34 -12.80 8.14
C ARG A 29 11.69 -12.15 8.42
N ARG A 30 12.60 -12.17 7.44
CA ARG A 30 13.94 -11.56 7.59
C ARG A 30 13.89 -10.04 7.80
N LEU A 31 12.93 -9.35 7.17
CA LEU A 31 12.73 -7.91 7.37
C LEU A 31 12.15 -7.60 8.75
N PHE A 32 11.21 -8.44 9.21
CA PHE A 32 10.64 -8.33 10.55
C PHE A 32 11.67 -8.58 11.65
N GLU A 33 12.53 -9.59 11.48
CA GLU A 33 13.67 -9.84 12.39
C GLU A 33 14.69 -8.67 12.41
N ALA A 34 14.77 -7.92 11.31
CA ALA A 34 15.55 -6.69 11.24
C ALA A 34 14.79 -5.46 11.80
N GLU A 35 13.64 -5.68 12.45
CA GLU A 35 12.79 -4.66 13.08
C GLU A 35 12.28 -3.58 12.12
N VAL A 36 11.84 -3.98 10.92
CA VAL A 36 11.07 -3.10 10.02
C VAL A 36 9.75 -2.67 10.68
N ASP A 37 9.35 -1.42 10.51
CA ASP A 37 8.12 -0.89 11.11
C ASP A 37 6.87 -1.23 10.28
N ALA A 38 7.01 -1.38 8.96
CA ALA A 38 5.91 -1.76 8.07
C ALA A 38 6.38 -2.53 6.83
N LEU A 39 5.51 -3.41 6.33
CA LEU A 39 5.69 -4.11 5.07
C LEU A 39 4.74 -3.54 4.01
N VAL A 40 5.26 -3.29 2.81
CA VAL A 40 4.48 -2.79 1.66
C VAL A 40 4.37 -3.90 0.64
N ILE A 41 3.15 -4.32 0.33
CA ILE A 41 2.91 -5.28 -0.76
C ILE A 41 3.00 -4.52 -2.09
N ASP A 42 4.08 -4.73 -2.83
CA ASP A 42 4.40 -4.00 -4.06
C ASP A 42 4.07 -4.83 -5.29
N VAL A 43 2.87 -4.61 -5.84
CA VAL A 43 2.41 -5.21 -7.09
C VAL A 43 1.72 -4.17 -7.98
N ALA A 44 1.71 -4.42 -9.29
CA ALA A 44 1.06 -3.51 -10.24
C ALA A 44 -0.46 -3.41 -10.04
N HIS A 45 -1.12 -4.51 -9.64
CA HIS A 45 -2.54 -4.56 -9.36
C HIS A 45 -2.81 -5.34 -8.07
N GLY A 46 -3.17 -4.62 -7.01
CA GLY A 46 -3.36 -5.14 -5.67
C GLY A 46 -4.68 -5.88 -5.46
N HIS A 47 -5.69 -5.65 -6.30
CA HIS A 47 -6.99 -6.29 -6.16
C HIS A 47 -6.98 -7.69 -6.80
N SER A 48 -6.32 -8.64 -6.15
CA SER A 48 -6.26 -10.03 -6.59
C SER A 48 -6.21 -10.99 -5.42
N ASP A 49 -6.72 -12.20 -5.61
CA ASP A 49 -6.69 -13.28 -4.60
C ASP A 49 -5.28 -13.54 -4.09
N LEU A 50 -4.28 -13.46 -4.97
CA LEU A 50 -2.88 -13.67 -4.60
C LEU A 50 -2.37 -12.63 -3.58
N VAL A 51 -2.79 -11.38 -3.72
CA VAL A 51 -2.41 -10.29 -2.80
C VAL A 51 -3.16 -10.40 -1.49
N ILE A 52 -4.46 -10.70 -1.55
CA ILE A 52 -5.32 -10.91 -0.38
C ILE A 52 -4.76 -12.06 0.47
N GLU A 53 -4.41 -13.19 -0.15
CA GLU A 53 -3.80 -14.32 0.55
C GLU A 53 -2.40 -13.99 1.07
N ALA A 54 -1.61 -13.20 0.35
CA ALA A 54 -0.30 -12.77 0.83
C ALA A 54 -0.40 -11.91 2.11
N ILE A 55 -1.34 -10.96 2.16
CA ILE A 55 -1.59 -10.14 3.36
C ILE A 55 -2.01 -11.05 4.53
N ARG A 56 -2.97 -11.96 4.31
CA ARG A 56 -3.41 -12.91 5.34
C ARG A 56 -2.26 -13.78 5.86
N ALA A 57 -1.40 -14.26 4.95
CA ALA A 57 -0.25 -15.08 5.31
C ALA A 57 0.77 -14.28 6.14
N VAL A 58 1.08 -13.04 5.73
CA VAL A 58 1.98 -12.14 6.47
C VAL A 58 1.44 -11.85 7.88
N LYS A 59 0.17 -11.46 8.02
CA LYS A 59 -0.44 -11.18 9.35
C LYS A 59 -0.49 -12.44 10.21
N ARG A 60 -0.71 -13.62 9.62
CA ARG A 60 -0.70 -14.91 10.35
C ARG A 60 0.70 -15.28 10.86
N GLU A 61 1.73 -15.03 10.07
CA GLU A 61 3.10 -15.43 10.39
C GLU A 61 3.80 -14.43 11.32
N LEU A 62 3.58 -13.13 11.13
CA LEU A 62 4.32 -12.06 11.80
C LEU A 62 3.50 -11.29 12.84
N GLY A 63 2.19 -11.57 12.95
CA GLY A 63 1.31 -10.94 13.93
C GLY A 63 1.08 -9.46 13.65
N ASP A 64 1.49 -8.61 14.59
CA ASP A 64 1.18 -7.18 14.65
C ASP A 64 2.07 -6.31 13.74
N VAL A 65 2.73 -6.87 12.73
CA VAL A 65 3.43 -6.05 11.73
C VAL A 65 2.40 -5.22 10.95
N GLU A 66 2.70 -3.94 10.72
CA GLU A 66 1.89 -3.06 9.89
C GLU A 66 2.05 -3.45 8.41
N VAL A 67 0.92 -3.60 7.72
CA VAL A 67 0.89 -4.01 6.31
C VAL A 67 0.17 -2.97 5.46
N VAL A 68 0.88 -2.46 4.46
CA VAL A 68 0.32 -1.59 3.41
C VAL A 68 -0.03 -2.43 2.18
N GLY A 69 -1.33 -2.55 1.88
CA GLY A 69 -1.82 -3.23 0.69
C GLY A 69 -1.98 -2.30 -0.51
N GLY A 70 -1.67 -2.76 -1.72
CA GLY A 70 -1.83 -1.96 -2.94
C GLY A 70 -1.18 -2.59 -4.18
N ASN A 71 -1.26 -1.98 -5.36
CA ASN A 71 -2.00 -0.74 -5.65
C ASN A 71 -3.42 -1.00 -6.09
N VAL A 72 -4.35 -0.15 -5.65
CA VAL A 72 -5.77 -0.26 -6.03
C VAL A 72 -6.31 1.08 -6.52
N VAL A 73 -7.48 1.06 -7.17
CA VAL A 73 -8.16 2.27 -7.68
C VAL A 73 -9.69 2.25 -7.44
N THR A 74 -10.20 1.27 -6.69
CA THR A 74 -11.63 1.07 -6.43
C THR A 74 -11.91 0.92 -4.94
N PRO A 75 -13.07 1.42 -4.44
CA PRO A 75 -13.50 1.22 -3.06
C PRO A 75 -13.60 -0.25 -2.64
N GLU A 76 -14.08 -1.12 -3.53
CA GLU A 76 -14.26 -2.55 -3.26
C GLU A 76 -12.91 -3.21 -2.94
N ALA A 77 -11.87 -2.84 -3.68
CA ALA A 77 -10.52 -3.32 -3.42
C ALA A 77 -9.98 -2.86 -2.06
N VAL A 78 -10.31 -1.64 -1.62
CA VAL A 78 -9.94 -1.14 -0.28
C VAL A 78 -10.57 -2.02 0.81
N GLU A 79 -11.84 -2.36 0.66
CA GLU A 79 -12.58 -3.19 1.62
C GLU A 79 -12.05 -4.62 1.66
N ASP A 80 -11.71 -5.19 0.50
CA ASP A 80 -11.14 -6.54 0.43
C ASP A 80 -9.74 -6.62 1.05
N LEU A 81 -8.87 -5.63 0.78
CA LEU A 81 -7.54 -5.56 1.37
C LEU A 81 -7.60 -5.30 2.88
N TYR A 82 -8.48 -4.42 3.34
CA TYR A 82 -8.74 -4.22 4.77
C TYR A 82 -9.20 -5.52 5.44
N SER A 83 -10.18 -6.21 4.84
CA SER A 83 -10.70 -7.49 5.33
C SER A 83 -9.65 -8.60 5.34
N ALA A 84 -8.61 -8.49 4.51
CA ALA A 84 -7.46 -9.39 4.53
C ALA A 84 -6.50 -9.11 5.71
N GLY A 85 -6.58 -7.92 6.32
CA GLY A 85 -5.73 -7.47 7.42
C GLY A 85 -4.73 -6.36 7.04
N ALA A 86 -4.95 -5.62 5.94
CA ALA A 86 -4.16 -4.45 5.64
C ALA A 86 -4.48 -3.29 6.60
N ASP A 87 -3.44 -2.68 7.16
CA ASP A 87 -3.54 -1.57 8.09
C ASP A 87 -3.54 -0.21 7.35
N ALA A 88 -3.10 -0.18 6.10
CA ALA A 88 -3.20 0.96 5.19
C ALA A 88 -3.34 0.51 3.72
N VAL A 89 -3.83 1.40 2.85
CA VAL A 89 -3.95 1.11 1.41
C VAL A 89 -3.24 2.13 0.54
N ARG A 90 -2.44 1.64 -0.43
CA ARG A 90 -1.78 2.45 -1.46
C ARG A 90 -2.66 2.52 -2.72
N VAL A 91 -3.05 3.73 -3.10
CA VAL A 91 -3.99 4.02 -4.19
C VAL A 91 -3.28 4.69 -5.36
N GLY A 92 -3.42 4.10 -6.54
CA GLY A 92 -2.87 4.65 -7.78
C GLY A 92 -2.32 3.58 -8.71
N ILE A 93 -2.86 3.49 -9.92
CA ILE A 93 -2.31 2.66 -11.00
C ILE A 93 -2.14 3.58 -12.22
N GLY A 94 -0.96 3.60 -12.84
CA GLY A 94 -0.80 4.30 -14.13
C GLY A 94 -0.74 5.83 -14.07
N ALA A 95 -0.27 6.44 -12.97
CA ALA A 95 -0.29 7.90 -12.80
C ALA A 95 1.09 8.58 -12.68
N GLY A 96 2.19 7.83 -12.56
CA GLY A 96 3.53 8.41 -12.68
C GLY A 96 3.86 8.80 -14.12
N ALA A 97 4.70 9.82 -14.32
CA ALA A 97 5.13 10.31 -15.65
C ALA A 97 5.77 9.23 -16.55
N VAL A 98 6.24 8.13 -15.96
CA VAL A 98 6.88 6.99 -16.65
C VAL A 98 5.88 5.84 -16.90
N CYS A 99 4.68 5.89 -16.32
CA CYS A 99 3.75 4.75 -16.34
C CYS A 99 2.87 4.75 -17.60
N THR A 100 3.17 3.83 -18.52
CA THR A 100 2.53 3.72 -19.85
C THR A 100 1.15 3.05 -19.85
N ILE A 101 0.65 2.59 -18.69
CA ILE A 101 -0.62 1.87 -18.58
C ILE A 101 -1.80 2.70 -19.12
N ARG A 102 -1.81 4.02 -18.91
CA ARG A 102 -2.87 4.91 -19.42
C ARG A 102 -2.83 5.08 -20.95
N ILE A 103 -1.65 4.92 -21.56
CA ILE A 103 -1.44 5.00 -23.02
C ILE A 103 -1.81 3.67 -23.69
N VAL A 104 -1.59 2.53 -23.03
CA VAL A 104 -1.74 1.20 -23.62
C VAL A 104 -3.11 0.57 -23.37
N ALA A 105 -3.73 0.78 -22.21
CA ALA A 105 -4.93 0.03 -21.82
C ALA A 105 -6.26 0.76 -22.06
N GLY A 106 -6.27 2.07 -22.33
CA GLY A 106 -7.51 2.85 -22.55
C GLY A 106 -8.49 2.90 -21.36
N VAL A 107 -8.16 2.24 -20.24
CA VAL A 107 -8.94 2.18 -19.01
C VAL A 107 -8.15 2.91 -17.93
N GLY A 108 -8.64 4.07 -17.52
CA GLY A 108 -8.02 4.83 -16.44
C GLY A 108 -9.07 5.68 -15.74
N VAL A 109 -9.39 5.32 -14.50
CA VAL A 109 -10.07 6.26 -13.60
C VAL A 109 -9.10 7.42 -13.35
N PRO A 110 -9.52 8.69 -13.51
CA PRO A 110 -8.68 9.82 -13.14
C PRO A 110 -8.17 9.64 -11.71
N GLN A 111 -6.86 9.80 -11.50
CA GLN A 111 -6.23 9.42 -10.23
C GLN A 111 -6.85 10.14 -9.03
N LEU A 112 -7.19 11.43 -9.18
CA LEU A 112 -7.91 12.17 -8.13
C LEU A 112 -9.24 11.51 -7.78
N THR A 113 -10.03 11.10 -8.77
CA THR A 113 -11.30 10.39 -8.56
C THR A 113 -11.09 9.05 -7.86
N ALA A 114 -10.07 8.28 -8.26
CA ALA A 114 -9.72 7.02 -7.61
C ALA A 114 -9.34 7.24 -6.13
N ILE A 115 -8.47 8.22 -5.86
CA ILE A 115 -8.05 8.59 -4.50
C ILE A 115 -9.26 9.01 -3.66
N MET A 116 -10.11 9.92 -4.14
CA MET A 116 -11.27 10.41 -3.37
C MET A 116 -12.21 9.27 -2.97
N ARG A 117 -12.56 8.39 -3.92
CA ARG A 117 -13.47 7.26 -3.67
C ARG A 117 -12.86 6.24 -2.72
N CYS A 118 -11.59 5.90 -2.91
CA CYS A 118 -10.88 4.97 -2.02
C CYS A 118 -10.72 5.57 -0.62
N ALA A 119 -10.42 6.87 -0.52
CA ALA A 119 -10.27 7.58 0.76
C ALA A 119 -11.59 7.68 1.53
N GLU A 120 -12.72 7.84 0.85
CA GLU A 120 -14.05 7.79 1.48
C GLU A 120 -14.31 6.42 2.10
N LYS A 121 -14.10 5.32 1.35
CA LYS A 121 -14.25 3.96 1.87
C LYS A 121 -13.27 3.67 3.01
N ALA A 122 -11.99 4.01 2.85
CA ALA A 122 -10.97 3.78 3.86
C ALA A 122 -11.26 4.54 5.17
N ARG A 123 -11.80 5.76 5.07
CA ARG A 123 -12.26 6.53 6.24
C ARG A 123 -13.35 5.81 7.01
N ASN A 124 -14.32 5.20 6.32
CA ASN A 124 -15.38 4.42 6.95
C ASN A 124 -14.84 3.15 7.64
N LEU A 125 -13.74 2.60 7.15
CA LEU A 125 -13.06 1.42 7.72
C LEU A 125 -12.03 1.78 8.80
N GLY A 126 -11.69 3.07 8.95
CA GLY A 126 -10.73 3.54 9.94
C GLY A 126 -9.25 3.35 9.57
N ILE A 127 -8.92 3.13 8.30
CA ILE A 127 -7.53 2.98 7.84
C ILE A 127 -7.08 4.14 6.92
N PRO A 128 -5.79 4.51 6.94
CA PRO A 128 -5.25 5.56 6.07
C PRO A 128 -5.08 5.10 4.61
N VAL A 129 -5.02 6.10 3.72
CA VAL A 129 -4.73 5.93 2.29
C VAL A 129 -3.47 6.70 1.91
N ILE A 130 -2.61 6.05 1.12
CA ILE A 130 -1.43 6.64 0.50
C ILE A 130 -1.73 6.88 -0.98
N ALA A 131 -1.63 8.13 -1.43
CA ALA A 131 -1.72 8.48 -2.85
C ALA A 131 -0.37 8.25 -3.55
N ASP A 132 -0.34 7.37 -4.56
CA ASP A 132 0.89 6.98 -5.26
C ASP A 132 0.83 7.35 -6.76
N GLY A 133 1.77 8.20 -7.21
CA GLY A 133 1.85 8.74 -8.58
C GLY A 133 1.19 10.12 -8.78
N GLY A 134 1.38 10.73 -9.95
CA GLY A 134 0.67 11.94 -10.42
C GLY A 134 0.93 13.27 -9.70
N SER A 135 1.72 13.29 -8.63
CA SER A 135 2.12 14.52 -7.94
C SER A 135 3.28 15.22 -8.67
N GLY A 136 2.97 16.09 -9.63
CA GLY A 136 3.97 16.84 -10.39
C GLY A 136 4.40 18.17 -9.74
N THR A 137 3.51 18.81 -9.00
CA THR A 137 3.73 20.14 -8.41
C THR A 137 2.93 20.25 -7.12
N PRO A 138 3.46 20.89 -6.05
CA PRO A 138 2.66 21.22 -4.88
C PRO A 138 1.43 22.03 -5.30
N ALA A 139 0.27 21.72 -4.73
CA ALA A 139 -0.87 22.62 -4.83
C ALA A 139 -0.47 23.94 -4.17
N MET A 140 -0.52 25.04 -4.91
CA MET A 140 -0.29 26.36 -4.32
C MET A 140 -1.51 26.73 -3.49
N SER A 141 -1.29 26.92 -2.18
CA SER A 141 -2.25 27.50 -1.24
C SER A 141 -2.31 29.01 -1.37
#